data_AF-A0A4Q3U6D7-F1
#
_entry.id   AF-A0A4Q3U6D7-F1
#
_cell.length_a   1.000
_cell.length_b   1.000
_cell.length_c   1.000
_cell.angle_alpha   90.00
_cell.angle_beta   90.00
_cell.angle_gamma   90.00
#
_symmetry.space_group_name_H-M   'P 1'
#
loop_
_entity.id
_entity.type
_entity.pdbx_description
1 polymer ?
#
loop_
_entity_poly.entity_id
_entity_poly.type
_entity_poly.pdbx_seq_one_letter_code
_entity_poly.pdbx_strand_id
1 'polypeptide(L)'
;MVDGHVIPEPVNAIFAAGKQAKVPLIVGANAGESSLKTNVPLMANLHSKAGNPTWVYNFTHLPKGWREEKGCVAFHGLELTYVFGAVPLGLSSPTTLFLAGGGGCTNQVPATDENDAKVGNDAATVWAQFAKTGNPSVPGLIEWPAYTEQNNAYLDIGAPLTAKTNIQGSYTAPPKGTQGAM
;
A
#
# COMPACT_ATOMS: atom_id res chain seq x y z
N MET A 1 -1.39 -10.72 -21.32
CA MET A 1 -1.41 -10.82 -22.80
C MET A 1 -2.18 -9.63 -23.36
N VAL A 2 -1.81 -9.15 -24.55
CA VAL A 2 -2.58 -8.16 -25.32
C VAL A 2 -3.40 -8.98 -26.32
N ASP A 3 -4.73 -8.94 -26.20
CA ASP A 3 -5.64 -9.82 -26.93
C ASP A 3 -6.38 -9.12 -28.08
N GLY A 4 -6.23 -7.79 -28.19
CA GLY A 4 -6.92 -7.00 -29.22
C GLY A 4 -8.38 -6.69 -28.89
N HIS A 5 -8.92 -7.17 -27.76
CA HIS A 5 -10.32 -6.99 -27.38
C HIS A 5 -10.48 -6.42 -25.96
N VAL A 6 -10.14 -7.19 -24.92
CA VAL A 6 -10.21 -6.72 -23.54
C VAL A 6 -9.01 -5.83 -23.21
N ILE A 7 -7.82 -6.23 -23.68
CA ILE A 7 -6.58 -5.47 -23.59
C ILE A 7 -6.09 -5.25 -25.03
N PRO A 8 -6.55 -4.17 -25.70
CA PRO A 8 -6.30 -3.97 -27.13
C PRO A 8 -4.86 -3.52 -27.44
N GLU A 9 -4.20 -2.88 -26.47
CA GLU A 9 -2.83 -2.36 -26.56
C GLU A 9 -2.11 -2.63 -25.23
N PRO A 10 -0.77 -2.56 -25.17
CA PRO A 10 -0.05 -2.60 -23.90
C PRO A 10 -0.62 -1.58 -22.90
N VAL A 11 -0.87 -2.01 -21.65
CA VAL A 11 -1.53 -1.19 -20.63
C VAL A 11 -0.80 0.15 -20.42
N ASN A 12 0.53 0.13 -20.36
CA ASN A 12 1.32 1.36 -20.24
C ASN A 12 1.08 2.35 -21.41
N ALA A 13 0.88 1.86 -22.63
CA ALA A 13 0.58 2.70 -23.78
C ALA A 13 -0.83 3.31 -23.69
N ILE A 14 -1.82 2.54 -23.24
CA ILE A 14 -3.19 3.01 -22.99
C ILE A 14 -3.18 4.15 -21.98
N PHE A 15 -2.51 3.96 -20.84
CA PHE A 15 -2.43 4.96 -19.78
C PHE A 15 -1.61 6.20 -20.17
N ALA A 16 -0.51 6.02 -20.92
CA ALA A 16 0.28 7.13 -21.46
C ALA A 16 -0.48 7.97 -22.48
N ALA A 17 -1.38 7.36 -23.24
CA ALA A 17 -2.27 8.04 -24.17
C ALA A 17 -3.52 8.65 -23.49
N GLY A 18 -3.73 8.47 -22.18
CA GLY A 18 -4.91 8.95 -21.48
C GLY A 18 -6.21 8.25 -21.89
N LYS A 19 -6.12 7.03 -22.46
CA LYS A 19 -7.27 6.26 -22.98
C LYS A 19 -8.02 5.47 -21.89
N GLN A 20 -7.49 5.41 -20.67
CA GLN A 20 -8.15 4.79 -19.52
C GLN A 20 -9.45 5.51 -19.13
N ALA A 21 -10.31 4.82 -18.38
CA ALA A 21 -11.48 5.45 -17.79
C ALA A 21 -11.10 6.63 -16.89
N LYS A 22 -11.91 7.68 -16.92
CA LYS A 22 -11.73 8.89 -16.09
C LYS A 22 -12.35 8.69 -14.72
N VAL A 23 -11.67 7.92 -13.88
CA VAL A 23 -12.12 7.58 -12.52
C VAL A 23 -11.06 7.96 -11.49
N PRO A 24 -11.44 8.25 -10.24
CA PRO A 24 -10.50 8.36 -9.13
C PRO A 24 -9.67 7.07 -8.92
N LEU A 25 -8.40 7.20 -8.53
CA LEU A 25 -7.51 6.06 -8.27
C LEU A 25 -6.75 6.20 -6.95
N ILE A 26 -6.74 5.12 -6.15
CA ILE A 26 -5.72 4.89 -5.11
C ILE A 26 -4.74 3.84 -5.65
N VAL A 27 -3.44 4.10 -5.54
CA VAL A 27 -2.37 3.15 -5.88
C VAL A 27 -1.30 3.15 -4.78
N GLY A 28 -0.72 2.00 -4.46
CA GLY A 28 0.30 1.93 -3.43
C GLY A 28 0.90 0.54 -3.30
N ALA A 29 1.74 0.37 -2.28
CA ALA A 29 2.39 -0.89 -1.96
C ALA A 29 2.82 -0.90 -0.49
N ASN A 30 3.33 -2.04 -0.03
CA ASN A 30 3.93 -2.19 1.29
C ASN A 30 5.39 -1.73 1.29
N ALA A 31 5.89 -1.27 2.44
CA ALA A 31 7.22 -0.68 2.59
C ALA A 31 8.36 -1.59 2.10
N GLY A 32 8.19 -2.90 2.19
CA GLY A 32 9.12 -3.93 1.75
C GLY A 32 9.12 -4.21 0.25
N GLU A 33 8.27 -3.54 -0.54
CA GLU A 33 8.08 -3.81 -1.96
C GLU A 33 8.78 -2.78 -2.85
N SER A 34 9.66 -3.27 -3.73
CA SER A 34 10.43 -2.41 -4.63
C SER A 34 9.57 -1.68 -5.68
N SER A 35 8.29 -2.06 -5.80
CA SER A 35 7.29 -1.39 -6.64
C SER A 35 7.10 0.08 -6.26
N LEU A 36 7.37 0.47 -5.01
CA LEU A 36 7.40 1.87 -4.55
C LEU A 36 8.40 2.73 -5.33
N LYS A 37 9.46 2.11 -5.89
CA LYS A 37 10.47 2.80 -6.70
C LYS A 37 10.15 2.83 -8.19
N THR A 38 9.22 1.98 -8.65
CA THR A 38 9.00 1.72 -10.07
C THR A 38 7.52 1.84 -10.45
N ASN A 39 6.73 0.80 -10.21
CA ASN A 39 5.38 0.67 -10.76
C ASN A 39 4.37 1.61 -10.08
N VAL A 40 4.48 1.84 -8.77
CA VAL A 40 3.60 2.76 -8.03
C VAL A 40 3.73 4.20 -8.56
N PRO A 41 4.92 4.83 -8.58
CA PRO A 41 5.07 6.17 -9.13
C PRO A 41 4.81 6.24 -10.63
N LEU A 42 5.14 5.21 -11.42
CA LEU A 42 4.80 5.17 -12.85
C LEU A 42 3.29 5.27 -13.06
N MET A 43 2.52 4.44 -12.36
CA MET A 43 1.07 4.41 -12.49
C MET A 43 0.43 5.71 -12.00
N ALA A 44 0.91 6.24 -10.87
CA ALA A 44 0.46 7.51 -10.32
C ALA A 44 0.72 8.67 -11.29
N ASN A 45 1.93 8.76 -11.86
CA ASN A 45 2.31 9.79 -12.83
C ASN A 45 1.44 9.74 -14.09
N LEU A 46 1.26 8.57 -14.70
CA LEU A 46 0.46 8.42 -15.91
C LEU A 46 -1.01 8.82 -15.66
N HIS A 47 -1.55 8.41 -14.51
CA HIS A 47 -2.94 8.69 -14.17
C HIS A 47 -3.19 10.15 -13.82
N SER A 48 -2.34 10.76 -12.99
CA SER A 48 -2.47 12.17 -12.61
C SER A 48 -2.21 13.10 -13.81
N LYS A 49 -1.25 12.75 -14.68
CA LYS A 49 -0.96 13.53 -15.90
C LYS A 49 -2.13 13.56 -16.88
N ALA A 50 -2.94 12.50 -16.91
CA ALA A 50 -4.18 12.46 -17.69
C ALA A 50 -5.31 13.32 -17.08
N GLY A 51 -5.05 14.00 -15.95
CA GLY A 51 -6.01 14.88 -15.27
C GLY A 51 -6.96 14.16 -14.32
N ASN A 52 -6.71 12.88 -14.02
CA ASN A 52 -7.57 12.11 -13.12
C ASN A 52 -7.15 12.27 -11.64
N PRO A 53 -8.11 12.35 -10.71
CA PRO A 53 -7.81 12.34 -9.27
C PRO A 53 -7.05 11.07 -8.86
N THR A 54 -5.91 11.25 -8.20
CA THR A 54 -4.97 10.16 -7.89
C THR A 54 -4.47 10.31 -6.47
N TRP A 55 -4.36 9.22 -5.73
CA TRP A 55 -3.78 9.18 -4.38
C TRP A 55 -2.82 8.01 -4.28
N VAL A 56 -1.72 8.24 -3.57
CA VAL A 56 -0.66 7.24 -3.39
C VAL A 56 -0.52 6.87 -1.92
N TYR A 57 -0.27 5.60 -1.61
CA TYR A 57 0.11 5.17 -0.25
C TYR A 57 1.38 4.31 -0.21
N ASN A 58 2.00 4.31 0.96
CA ASN A 58 2.95 3.29 1.41
C ASN A 58 2.42 2.70 2.73
N PHE A 59 2.23 1.38 2.80
CA PHE A 59 1.83 0.70 4.03
C PHE A 59 3.07 0.29 4.83
N THR A 60 3.23 0.87 6.02
CA THR A 60 4.44 0.73 6.86
C THR A 60 4.19 0.02 8.18
N HIS A 61 2.92 -0.14 8.57
CA HIS A 61 2.58 -0.71 9.87
C HIS A 61 2.96 -2.18 9.99
N LEU A 62 3.42 -2.57 11.18
CA LEU A 62 3.71 -3.95 11.56
C LEU A 62 3.03 -4.24 12.90
N PRO A 63 2.48 -5.45 13.10
CA PRO A 63 1.93 -5.86 14.38
C PRO A 63 2.99 -5.94 15.47
N LYS A 64 2.55 -5.85 16.74
CA LYS A 64 3.45 -5.77 17.91
C LYS A 64 4.62 -6.75 17.88
N GLY A 65 4.39 -8.02 17.55
CA GLY A 65 5.47 -9.01 17.48
C GLY A 65 6.51 -8.72 16.38
N TRP A 66 6.07 -8.26 15.22
CA TRP A 66 6.92 -8.04 14.04
C TRP A 66 7.60 -6.68 14.04
N ARG A 67 6.95 -5.63 14.54
CA ARG A 67 7.54 -4.29 14.62
C ARG A 67 8.74 -4.22 15.58
N GLU A 68 8.81 -5.17 16.52
CA GLU A 68 9.90 -5.30 17.49
C GLU A 68 11.10 -6.09 16.91
N GLU A 69 10.92 -6.76 15.77
CA GLU A 69 11.98 -7.48 15.10
C GLU A 69 12.86 -6.56 14.26
N LYS A 70 14.16 -6.60 14.53
CA LYS A 70 15.14 -5.79 13.80
C LYS A 70 15.15 -6.18 12.31
N GLY A 71 14.73 -5.24 11.47
CA GLY A 71 14.77 -5.38 10.03
C GLY A 71 13.51 -5.98 9.42
N CYS A 72 12.57 -6.48 10.21
CA CYS A 72 11.25 -6.83 9.67
C CYS A 72 10.60 -5.58 9.08
N VAL A 73 10.03 -5.72 7.89
CA VAL A 73 9.37 -4.65 7.13
C VAL A 73 8.01 -5.14 6.64
N ALA A 74 7.05 -4.22 6.50
CA ALA A 74 5.75 -4.54 5.94
C ALA A 74 5.91 -5.21 4.56
N PHE A 75 5.39 -6.43 4.45
CA PHE A 75 5.61 -7.33 3.33
C PHE A 75 4.36 -7.47 2.46
N HIS A 76 4.52 -8.15 1.33
CA HIS A 76 3.46 -8.35 0.35
C HIS A 76 2.18 -8.92 0.98
N GLY A 77 1.08 -8.20 0.84
CA GLY A 77 -0.26 -8.61 1.28
C GLY A 77 -0.58 -8.31 2.76
N LEU A 78 0.36 -7.75 3.53
CA LEU A 78 0.10 -7.44 4.95
C LEU A 78 -1.04 -6.42 5.11
N GLU A 79 -1.12 -5.41 4.24
CA GLU A 79 -2.12 -4.36 4.25
C GLU A 79 -3.55 -4.90 4.18
N LEU A 80 -3.75 -6.04 3.51
CA LEU A 80 -5.07 -6.68 3.38
C LEU A 80 -5.65 -7.01 4.75
N THR A 81 -4.81 -7.46 5.69
CA THR A 81 -5.28 -7.79 7.06
C THR A 81 -5.87 -6.57 7.77
N TYR A 82 -5.38 -5.38 7.46
CA TYR A 82 -5.81 -4.12 8.05
C TYR A 82 -6.99 -3.51 7.31
N VAL A 83 -6.90 -3.40 5.97
CA VAL A 83 -7.97 -2.82 5.13
C VAL A 83 -9.28 -3.59 5.27
N PHE A 84 -9.24 -4.91 5.43
CA PHE A 84 -10.43 -5.74 5.60
C PHE A 84 -10.86 -5.94 7.07
N GLY A 85 -10.22 -5.25 8.03
CA GLY A 85 -10.56 -5.38 9.45
C GLY A 85 -10.35 -6.79 10.01
N ALA A 86 -9.39 -7.54 9.46
CA ALA A 86 -9.12 -8.93 9.82
C ALA A 86 -8.15 -9.06 11.00
N VAL A 87 -7.66 -7.98 11.59
CA VAL A 87 -6.87 -8.02 12.84
C VAL A 87 -7.77 -8.47 14.01
N PRO A 88 -7.36 -9.45 14.85
CA PRO A 88 -6.07 -10.16 14.82
C PRO A 88 -6.08 -11.45 13.98
N LEU A 89 -7.25 -11.98 13.61
CA LEU A 89 -7.39 -13.33 13.01
C LEU A 89 -6.57 -13.52 11.73
N GLY A 90 -6.52 -12.53 10.85
CA GLY A 90 -5.77 -12.58 9.59
C GLY A 90 -4.26 -12.65 9.77
N LEU A 91 -3.73 -12.20 10.92
CA LEU A 91 -2.30 -12.30 11.24
C LEU A 91 -1.87 -13.72 11.58
N SER A 92 -2.81 -14.63 11.89
CA SER A 92 -2.54 -16.04 12.18
C SER A 92 -2.72 -16.96 10.96
N SER A 93 -3.14 -16.42 9.82
CA SER A 93 -3.35 -17.19 8.59
C SER A 93 -2.03 -17.78 8.09
N PRO A 94 -1.96 -19.08 7.71
CA PRO A 94 -0.76 -19.69 7.15
C PRO A 94 -0.14 -18.91 5.98
N THR A 95 -0.98 -18.27 5.15
CA THR A 95 -0.52 -17.43 4.04
C THR A 95 0.19 -16.18 4.54
N THR A 96 -0.36 -15.50 5.54
CA THR A 96 0.24 -14.31 6.16
C THR A 96 1.58 -14.66 6.79
N LEU A 97 1.67 -15.82 7.48
CA LEU A 97 2.91 -16.28 8.10
C LEU A 97 3.98 -16.65 7.07
N PHE A 98 3.59 -17.30 5.97
CA PHE A 98 4.49 -17.61 4.86
C PHE A 98 5.05 -16.34 4.20
N LEU A 99 4.19 -15.36 3.92
CA LEU A 99 4.58 -14.10 3.28
C LEU A 99 5.43 -13.21 4.20
N ALA A 100 5.27 -13.34 5.53
CA ALA A 100 6.06 -12.61 6.51
C ALA A 100 7.58 -12.83 6.36
N GLY A 101 7.99 -14.02 5.91
CA GLY A 101 9.38 -14.32 5.59
C GLY A 101 9.96 -13.42 4.50
N GLY A 102 9.14 -12.94 3.56
CA GLY A 102 9.54 -11.98 2.52
C GLY A 102 9.84 -10.58 3.06
N GLY A 103 9.26 -10.22 4.22
CA GLY A 103 9.59 -9.01 4.98
C GLY A 103 10.76 -9.19 5.94
N GLY A 104 11.34 -10.39 6.04
CA GLY A 104 12.34 -10.74 7.04
C GLY A 104 11.78 -10.88 8.46
N CYS A 105 10.47 -11.11 8.59
CA CYS A 105 9.80 -11.29 9.87
C CYS A 105 9.82 -12.78 10.25
N THR A 106 10.24 -13.09 11.47
CA THR A 106 10.57 -14.45 11.92
C THR A 106 9.65 -14.97 13.02
N ASN A 107 8.97 -14.08 13.76
CA ASN A 107 7.97 -14.48 14.73
C ASN A 107 6.81 -15.18 14.02
N GLN A 108 6.45 -16.37 14.51
CA GLN A 108 5.42 -17.22 13.93
C GLN A 108 4.07 -16.52 13.95
N VAL A 109 3.49 -16.27 15.13
CA VAL A 109 2.23 -15.50 15.24
C VAL A 109 2.54 -14.22 16.02
N PRO A 110 2.49 -13.04 15.38
CA PRO A 110 2.75 -11.80 16.09
C PRO A 110 1.63 -11.51 17.08
N ALA A 111 1.98 -10.92 18.22
CA ALA A 111 0.99 -10.29 19.09
C ALA A 111 0.41 -9.02 18.43
N THR A 112 -0.72 -8.55 18.93
CA THR A 112 -1.34 -7.28 18.56
C THR A 112 -1.48 -6.33 19.75
N ASP A 113 -1.65 -5.04 19.49
CA ASP A 113 -2.02 -4.03 20.48
C ASP A 113 -3.01 -2.98 19.92
N GLU A 114 -3.19 -1.89 20.67
CA GLU A 114 -4.10 -0.81 20.31
C GLU A 114 -3.74 -0.12 18.98
N ASN A 115 -2.47 -0.09 18.60
CA ASN A 115 -2.05 0.48 17.32
C ASN A 115 -2.54 -0.38 16.16
N ASP A 116 -2.57 -1.71 16.32
CA ASP A 116 -3.05 -2.63 15.29
C ASP A 116 -4.54 -2.42 15.00
N ALA A 117 -5.34 -2.33 16.07
CA ALA A 117 -6.76 -2.05 15.96
C ALA A 117 -7.01 -0.65 15.36
N LYS A 118 -6.24 0.35 15.79
CA LYS A 118 -6.36 1.72 15.29
C LYS A 118 -6.02 1.81 13.81
N VAL A 119 -4.90 1.25 13.36
CA VAL A 119 -4.49 1.27 11.95
C VAL A 119 -5.50 0.50 11.09
N GLY A 120 -6.01 -0.64 11.57
CA GLY A 120 -7.05 -1.38 10.86
C GLY A 120 -8.32 -0.54 10.66
N ASN A 121 -8.80 0.11 11.73
CA ASN A 121 -9.96 0.99 11.67
C ASN A 121 -9.73 2.21 10.75
N ASP A 122 -8.59 2.87 10.88
CA ASP A 122 -8.27 4.07 10.10
C ASP A 122 -8.10 3.73 8.61
N ALA A 123 -7.44 2.61 8.28
CA ALA A 123 -7.31 2.11 6.92
C ALA A 123 -8.70 1.78 6.33
N ALA A 124 -9.52 0.99 7.01
CA ALA A 124 -10.87 0.71 6.55
C ALA A 124 -11.70 1.99 6.34
N THR A 125 -11.53 2.99 7.21
CA THR A 125 -12.23 4.28 7.13
C THR A 125 -11.86 5.06 5.86
N VAL A 126 -10.56 5.22 5.56
CA VAL A 126 -10.15 5.99 4.36
C VAL A 126 -10.49 5.26 3.06
N TRP A 127 -10.47 3.92 3.05
CA TRP A 127 -10.95 3.13 1.91
C TRP A 127 -12.46 3.26 1.69
N ALA A 128 -13.26 3.18 2.77
CA ALA A 128 -14.72 3.35 2.68
C ALA A 128 -15.10 4.77 2.25
N GLN A 129 -14.38 5.78 2.75
CA GLN A 129 -14.56 7.18 2.37
C GLN A 129 -14.26 7.40 0.87
N PHE A 130 -13.18 6.78 0.37
CA PHE A 130 -12.87 6.78 -1.07
C PHE A 130 -13.95 6.11 -1.88
N ALA A 131 -14.42 4.92 -1.48
CA ALA A 131 -15.50 4.23 -2.17
C ALA A 131 -16.79 5.07 -2.24
N LYS A 132 -17.08 5.83 -1.17
CA LYS A 132 -18.27 6.69 -1.08
C LYS A 132 -18.18 7.96 -1.94
N THR A 133 -16.99 8.57 -2.05
CA THR A 133 -16.87 9.95 -2.54
C THR A 133 -15.87 10.16 -3.66
N GLY A 134 -15.01 9.17 -3.94
CA GLY A 134 -13.86 9.31 -4.82
C GLY A 134 -12.70 10.13 -4.21
N ASN A 135 -12.78 10.55 -2.94
CA ASN A 135 -11.71 11.25 -2.22
C ASN A 135 -11.47 10.55 -0.87
N PRO A 136 -10.25 10.08 -0.55
CA PRO A 136 -9.97 9.34 0.67
C PRO A 136 -9.78 10.21 1.92
N SER A 137 -9.75 11.55 1.79
CA SER A 137 -9.56 12.45 2.92
C SER A 137 -10.75 12.40 3.88
N VAL A 138 -10.46 12.31 5.18
CA VAL A 138 -11.47 12.19 6.25
C VAL A 138 -11.27 13.33 7.24
N PRO A 139 -12.25 14.25 7.38
CA PRO A 139 -12.18 15.34 8.35
C PRO A 139 -11.90 14.84 9.77
N GLY A 140 -10.91 15.42 10.44
CA GLY A 140 -10.52 15.04 11.80
C GLY A 140 -9.66 13.79 11.91
N LEU A 141 -9.43 13.04 10.82
CA LEU A 141 -8.54 11.89 10.79
C LEU A 141 -7.28 12.16 9.95
N ILE A 142 -7.44 12.47 8.66
CA ILE A 142 -6.32 12.69 7.76
C ILE A 142 -6.73 13.52 6.54
N GLU A 143 -5.91 14.52 6.22
CA GLU A 143 -5.88 15.12 4.88
C GLU A 143 -4.93 14.28 4.01
N TRP A 144 -5.48 13.58 3.03
CA TRP A 144 -4.70 12.78 2.10
C TRP A 144 -4.58 13.56 0.79
N PRO A 145 -3.44 14.24 0.55
CA PRO A 145 -3.26 15.10 -0.61
C PRO A 145 -3.36 14.29 -1.90
N ALA A 146 -4.05 14.86 -2.89
CA ALA A 146 -4.05 14.30 -4.23
C ALA A 146 -2.63 14.35 -4.81
N TYR A 147 -2.21 13.25 -5.43
CA TYR A 147 -0.91 13.08 -6.03
C TYR A 147 -0.77 13.89 -7.32
N THR A 148 0.35 14.58 -7.46
CA THR A 148 0.91 14.98 -8.74
C THR A 148 2.38 14.58 -8.79
N GLU A 149 2.94 14.45 -9.99
CA GLU A 149 4.38 14.19 -10.15
C GLU A 149 5.23 15.28 -9.45
N GLN A 150 4.74 16.52 -9.39
CA GLN A 150 5.43 17.65 -8.77
C GLN A 150 5.42 17.58 -7.24
N ASN A 151 4.28 17.24 -6.62
CA ASN A 151 4.19 17.17 -5.16
C ASN A 151 4.71 15.85 -4.60
N ASN A 152 4.64 14.78 -5.41
CA ASN A 152 5.03 13.42 -5.07
C ASN A 152 4.52 12.98 -3.69
N ALA A 153 3.28 13.35 -3.37
CA ALA A 153 2.69 13.20 -2.04
C ALA A 153 2.02 11.83 -1.88
N TYR A 154 2.19 11.20 -0.72
CA TYR A 154 1.57 9.92 -0.41
C TYR A 154 1.11 9.86 1.04
N LEU A 155 0.23 8.90 1.34
CA LEU A 155 -0.12 8.54 2.71
C LEU A 155 0.75 7.39 3.21
N ASP A 156 1.43 7.61 4.31
CA ASP A 156 2.02 6.56 5.13
C ASP A 156 0.92 5.93 5.99
N ILE A 157 0.59 4.69 5.70
CA ILE A 157 -0.37 3.92 6.50
C ILE A 157 0.43 3.20 7.59
N GLY A 158 0.66 3.97 8.65
CA GLY A 158 1.30 3.58 9.90
C GLY A 158 0.45 3.99 11.09
N ALA A 159 1.02 3.89 12.30
CA ALA A 159 0.43 4.43 13.52
C ALA A 159 1.19 5.71 13.94
N PRO A 160 0.69 6.93 13.67
CA PRO A 160 -0.57 7.28 13.00
C PRO A 160 -0.45 7.38 11.47
N LEU A 161 -1.60 7.48 10.78
CA LEU A 161 -1.68 7.90 9.38
C LEU A 161 -0.97 9.24 9.18
N THR A 162 -0.04 9.31 8.22
CA THR A 162 0.79 10.51 8.01
C THR A 162 0.95 10.82 6.53
N ALA A 163 0.61 12.04 6.09
CA ALA A 163 0.95 12.49 4.74
C ALA A 163 2.45 12.79 4.64
N LYS A 164 3.11 12.25 3.61
CA LYS A 164 4.54 12.38 3.33
C LYS A 164 4.76 12.68 1.85
N THR A 165 6.01 12.93 1.47
CA THR A 165 6.41 13.11 0.06
C THR A 165 7.59 12.20 -0.29
N ASN A 166 7.88 12.06 -1.59
CA ASN A 166 8.92 11.19 -2.13
C ASN A 166 8.63 9.70 -1.95
N ILE A 167 7.60 9.19 -2.66
CA ILE A 167 7.20 7.77 -2.57
C ILE A 167 8.34 6.80 -2.92
N GLN A 168 9.21 7.15 -3.86
CA GLN A 168 10.35 6.32 -4.26
C GLN A 168 11.34 6.11 -3.12
N GLY A 169 11.52 7.14 -2.28
CA GLY A 169 12.38 7.09 -1.10
C GLY A 169 11.79 6.32 0.09
N SER A 170 10.51 5.94 0.02
CA SER A 170 9.80 5.26 1.12
C SER A 170 10.04 3.74 1.16
N TYR A 171 10.61 3.16 0.10
CA TYR A 171 10.99 1.75 0.03
C TYR A 171 12.07 1.41 1.07
N THR A 172 11.80 0.39 1.86
CA THR A 172 12.74 -0.20 2.81
C THR A 172 13.02 -1.63 2.38
N ALA A 173 14.28 -1.91 2.01
CA ALA A 173 14.65 -3.26 1.58
C ALA A 173 14.55 -4.25 2.75
N PRO A 174 13.89 -5.41 2.57
CA PRO A 174 13.92 -6.46 3.58
C PRO A 174 15.35 -7.01 3.76
N PRO A 175 15.67 -7.58 4.93
CA PRO A 175 16.96 -8.20 5.21
C PRO A 175 17.31 -9.26 4.17
N LYS A 176 18.58 -9.31 3.74
CA LYS A 176 19.07 -10.36 2.86
C LYS A 176 19.12 -11.68 3.64
N GLY A 177 18.31 -12.69 3.27
CA GLY A 177 18.57 -14.07 3.73
C GLY A 177 17.39 -14.94 4.16
N THR A 178 16.13 -14.65 3.84
CA THR A 178 15.00 -15.51 4.27
C THR A 178 14.06 -15.94 3.14
N GLN A 179 14.57 -16.12 1.92
CA GLN A 179 13.91 -17.01 0.96
C GLN A 179 14.20 -18.46 1.36
N GLY A 180 13.24 -19.08 2.06
CA GLY A 180 13.01 -20.51 2.10
C GLY A 180 14.18 -21.41 2.52
N ALA A 181 14.26 -21.73 3.82
CA ALA A 181 14.55 -23.11 4.16
C ALA A 181 13.24 -23.88 3.93
N MET A 182 13.22 -24.69 2.87
CA MET A 182 12.24 -25.76 2.68
C MET A 182 12.24 -26.71 3.87
#